data_AF-A0A524RRN4-F1
#
_entry.id   AF-A0A524RRN4-F1
#
_cell.length_a   1.000
_cell.length_b   1.000
_cell.length_c   1.000
_cell.angle_alpha   90.00
_cell.angle_beta   90.00
_cell.angle_gamma   90.00
#
_symmetry.space_group_name_H-M   'P 1'
#
loop_
_entity.id
_entity.type
_entity.pdbx_description
1 polymer ?
#
loop_
_entity_poly.entity_id
_entity_poly.type
_entity_poly.pdbx_seq_one_letter_code
_entity_poly.pdbx_strand_id
1 'polypeptide(L)'
;MDTSIGLQWLLYVLAGTAGGLLALATGIPAAPLVGALLGAGAVNALHWLPTVQWPSGTRTLLEIGIGTVIGTGLSAGARGELLQLWRPALLITMALVMTGVMVGLWSSRLLKIDPVTALLGAAPGGITGMSLVGEEMGVGAAVATLHAVRLLTVLVVLPLVVRLVLLVAPGQNSG
;
A
#
# COMPACT_ATOMS: atom_id res chain seq x y z
N MET A 1 29.21 7.30 -16.19
CA MET A 1 27.87 6.78 -15.82
C MET A 1 27.82 5.36 -16.33
N ASP A 2 27.85 4.38 -15.44
CA ASP A 2 27.81 2.97 -15.82
C ASP A 2 26.51 2.69 -16.57
N THR A 3 26.63 2.31 -17.83
CA THR A 3 25.49 2.04 -18.73
C THR A 3 24.58 0.91 -18.21
N SER A 4 25.12 0.04 -17.34
CA SER A 4 24.40 -1.03 -16.65
C SER A 4 23.36 -0.52 -15.65
N ILE A 5 23.64 0.58 -14.95
CA ILE A 5 22.71 1.17 -13.98
C ILE A 5 21.51 1.76 -14.73
N GLY A 6 21.74 2.59 -15.74
CA GLY A 6 20.66 3.20 -16.52
C GLY A 6 19.72 2.19 -17.18
N LEU A 7 20.24 1.03 -17.60
CA LEU A 7 19.42 -0.05 -18.16
C LEU A 7 18.51 -0.70 -17.11
N GLN A 8 19.02 -0.98 -15.91
CA GLN A 8 18.21 -1.57 -14.84
C GLN A 8 17.01 -0.68 -14.48
N TRP A 9 17.27 0.60 -14.32
CA TRP A 9 16.27 1.63 -14.08
C TRP A 9 15.15 1.62 -15.12
N LEU A 10 15.56 1.64 -16.38
CA LEU A 10 14.64 1.60 -17.50
C LEU A 10 13.79 0.33 -17.47
N LEU A 11 14.38 -0.83 -17.17
CA LEU A 11 13.65 -2.09 -17.08
C LEU A 11 12.61 -2.10 -15.96
N TYR A 12 12.96 -1.61 -14.76
CA TYR A 12 11.99 -1.51 -13.65
C TYR A 12 10.84 -0.55 -13.96
N VAL A 13 11.14 0.61 -14.57
CA VAL A 13 10.12 1.57 -15.00
C VAL A 13 9.24 0.95 -16.09
N LEU A 14 9.82 0.35 -17.13
CA LEU A 14 9.07 -0.27 -18.21
C LEU A 14 8.19 -1.41 -17.71
N ALA A 15 8.70 -2.29 -16.84
CA ALA A 15 7.93 -3.38 -16.28
C ALA A 15 6.80 -2.87 -15.38
N GLY A 16 7.07 -1.87 -14.55
CA GLY A 16 6.05 -1.22 -13.71
C GLY A 16 4.97 -0.54 -14.56
N THR A 17 5.36 0.22 -15.59
CA THR A 17 4.42 0.86 -16.51
C THR A 17 3.60 -0.17 -17.30
N ALA A 18 4.24 -1.19 -17.86
CA ALA A 18 3.56 -2.24 -18.60
C ALA A 18 2.56 -2.99 -17.69
N GLY A 19 2.99 -3.40 -16.49
CA GLY A 19 2.12 -4.05 -15.53
C GLY A 19 0.93 -3.16 -15.13
N GLY A 20 1.18 -1.88 -14.86
CA GLY A 20 0.14 -0.91 -14.51
C GLY A 20 -0.87 -0.68 -15.63
N LEU A 21 -0.42 -0.54 -16.88
CA LEU A 21 -1.28 -0.38 -18.05
C LEU A 21 -2.10 -1.64 -18.33
N LEU A 22 -1.48 -2.82 -18.23
CA LEU A 22 -2.19 -4.10 -18.39
C LEU A 22 -3.28 -4.28 -17.32
N ALA A 23 -2.99 -3.86 -16.08
CA ALA A 23 -3.95 -3.96 -14.99
C ALA A 23 -5.18 -3.06 -15.18
N LEU A 24 -5.11 -1.98 -15.95
CA LEU A 24 -6.29 -1.12 -16.23
C LEU A 24 -7.44 -1.91 -16.87
N ALA A 25 -7.16 -2.96 -17.61
CA ALA A 25 -8.17 -3.81 -18.24
C ALA A 25 -8.91 -4.74 -17.26
N THR A 26 -8.46 -4.84 -16.00
CA THR A 26 -8.95 -5.85 -15.04
C THR A 26 -10.14 -5.39 -14.18
N GLY A 27 -10.42 -4.07 -14.13
CA GLY A 27 -11.47 -3.51 -13.27
C GLY A 27 -11.19 -3.57 -11.77
N ILE A 28 -9.97 -3.96 -11.36
CA ILE A 28 -9.57 -4.04 -9.95
C ILE A 28 -9.35 -2.62 -9.39
N PRO A 29 -9.77 -2.32 -8.14
CA PRO A 29 -9.48 -1.05 -7.50
C PRO A 29 -7.97 -0.78 -7.43
N ALA A 30 -7.56 0.46 -7.70
CA ALA A 30 -6.14 0.84 -7.78
C ALA A 30 -5.30 -0.05 -8.73
N ALA A 31 -5.92 -0.55 -9.82
CA ALA A 31 -5.30 -1.39 -10.84
C ALA A 31 -3.89 -0.94 -11.28
N PRO A 32 -3.62 0.34 -11.61
CA PRO A 32 -2.27 0.78 -11.99
C PRO A 32 -1.21 0.52 -10.92
N LEU A 33 -1.55 0.73 -9.65
CA LEU A 33 -0.64 0.51 -8.53
C LEU A 33 -0.35 -0.97 -8.32
N VAL A 34 -1.40 -1.81 -8.37
CA VAL A 34 -1.29 -3.27 -8.29
C VAL A 34 -0.41 -3.80 -9.43
N GLY A 35 -0.71 -3.40 -10.66
CA GLY A 35 0.02 -3.81 -11.84
C GLY A 35 1.48 -3.38 -11.81
N ALA A 36 1.76 -2.14 -11.37
CA ALA A 36 3.13 -1.65 -11.25
C ALA A 36 3.94 -2.41 -10.19
N LEU A 37 3.34 -2.72 -9.03
CA LEU A 37 3.96 -3.53 -7.98
C LEU A 37 4.28 -4.94 -8.47
N LEU A 38 3.33 -5.58 -9.17
CA LEU A 38 3.53 -6.92 -9.72
C LEU A 38 4.57 -6.93 -10.84
N GLY A 39 4.55 -5.96 -11.75
CA GLY A 39 5.52 -5.86 -12.85
C GLY A 39 6.95 -5.63 -12.34
N ALA A 40 7.14 -4.64 -11.48
CA ALA A 40 8.45 -4.37 -10.87
C ALA A 40 8.90 -5.52 -9.95
N GLY A 41 7.98 -6.10 -9.18
CA GLY A 41 8.23 -7.25 -8.31
C GLY A 41 8.64 -8.51 -9.08
N ALA A 42 8.02 -8.77 -10.25
CA ALA A 42 8.38 -9.88 -11.11
C ALA A 42 9.80 -9.74 -11.66
N VAL A 43 10.20 -8.54 -12.11
CA VAL A 43 11.57 -8.27 -12.54
C VAL A 43 12.56 -8.50 -11.40
N ASN A 44 12.24 -8.04 -10.19
CA ASN A 44 13.09 -8.26 -9.01
C ASN A 44 13.20 -9.76 -8.65
N ALA A 45 12.10 -10.50 -8.72
CA ALA A 45 12.04 -11.92 -8.35
C ALA A 45 12.84 -12.83 -9.28
N LEU A 46 13.11 -12.40 -10.51
CA LEU A 46 13.95 -13.16 -11.45
C LEU A 46 15.42 -13.23 -10.99
N HIS A 47 15.87 -12.40 -10.03
CA HIS A 47 17.25 -12.34 -9.52
C HIS A 47 18.34 -12.14 -10.60
N TRP A 48 17.95 -11.82 -11.84
CA TRP A 48 18.88 -11.59 -12.95
C TRP A 48 19.54 -10.21 -12.91
N LEU A 49 18.99 -9.31 -12.09
CA LEU A 49 19.42 -7.92 -11.97
C LEU A 49 19.68 -7.60 -10.50
N PRO A 50 20.75 -6.84 -10.18
CA PRO A 50 20.94 -6.25 -8.87
C PRO A 50 19.72 -5.40 -8.45
N THR A 51 19.52 -5.28 -7.15
CA THR A 51 18.50 -4.37 -6.61
C THR A 51 18.80 -2.93 -7.01
N VAL A 52 17.84 -2.27 -7.63
CA VAL A 52 17.98 -0.86 -8.02
C VAL A 52 17.80 0.03 -6.79
N GLN A 53 18.85 0.78 -6.47
CA GLN A 53 18.78 1.83 -5.46
C GLN A 53 18.34 3.13 -6.11
N TRP A 54 17.17 3.64 -5.74
CA TRP A 54 16.64 4.90 -6.28
C TRP A 54 17.40 6.14 -5.75
N PRO A 55 17.63 7.24 -6.53
CA PRO A 55 18.18 8.46 -6.01
C PRO A 55 17.42 8.93 -4.79
N SER A 56 18.18 9.47 -3.85
CA SER A 56 17.64 10.22 -2.74
C SER A 56 16.64 11.25 -3.25
N GLY A 57 15.44 11.27 -2.67
CA GLY A 57 14.39 12.23 -3.02
C GLY A 57 13.40 11.77 -4.10
N THR A 58 13.64 10.68 -4.86
CA THR A 58 12.63 10.17 -5.81
C THR A 58 11.31 9.88 -5.11
N ARG A 59 11.38 9.18 -3.98
CA ARG A 59 10.20 8.89 -3.17
C ARG A 59 9.51 10.15 -2.68
N THR A 60 10.28 11.09 -2.12
CA THR A 60 9.76 12.36 -1.62
C THR A 60 9.01 13.13 -2.70
N LEU A 61 9.55 13.19 -3.92
CA LEU A 61 8.89 13.84 -5.05
C LEU A 61 7.55 13.16 -5.41
N LEU A 62 7.53 11.82 -5.48
CA LEU A 62 6.31 11.06 -5.75
C LEU A 62 5.26 11.25 -4.65
N GLU A 63 5.67 11.29 -3.38
CA GLU A 63 4.77 11.50 -2.24
C GLU A 63 4.21 12.91 -2.19
N ILE A 64 5.02 13.93 -2.50
CA ILE A 64 4.53 15.30 -2.66
C ILE A 64 3.47 15.32 -3.78
N GLY A 65 3.72 14.65 -4.91
CA GLY A 65 2.76 14.54 -6.00
C GLY A 65 1.45 13.87 -5.57
N ILE A 66 1.52 12.69 -4.96
CA ILE A 66 0.36 11.95 -4.44
C ILE A 66 -0.41 12.80 -3.42
N GLY A 67 0.31 13.41 -2.47
CA GLY A 67 -0.28 14.26 -1.44
C GLY A 67 -0.93 15.51 -2.02
N THR A 68 -0.35 16.11 -3.05
CA THR A 68 -0.94 17.26 -3.77
C THR A 68 -2.24 16.84 -4.46
N VAL A 69 -2.25 15.72 -5.19
CA VAL A 69 -3.46 15.19 -5.84
C VAL A 69 -4.55 14.90 -4.81
N ILE A 70 -4.24 14.17 -3.74
CA ILE A 70 -5.20 13.89 -2.65
C ILE A 70 -5.69 15.19 -2.01
N GLY A 71 -4.77 16.12 -1.73
CA GLY A 71 -5.05 17.40 -1.08
C GLY A 71 -5.97 18.31 -1.90
N THR A 72 -5.83 18.33 -3.23
CA THR A 72 -6.75 19.08 -4.11
C THR A 72 -8.18 18.58 -4.06
N GLY A 73 -8.39 17.30 -3.72
CA GLY A 73 -9.72 16.73 -3.48
C GLY A 73 -10.40 17.25 -2.21
N LEU A 74 -9.64 17.82 -1.27
CA LEU A 74 -10.14 18.40 -0.01
C LEU A 74 -10.70 19.83 -0.24
N SER A 75 -11.60 19.96 -1.21
CA SER A 75 -12.25 21.23 -1.57
C SER A 75 -13.20 21.74 -0.48
N ALA A 76 -13.77 22.94 -0.67
CA ALA A 76 -14.73 23.53 0.28
C ALA A 76 -15.97 22.64 0.52
N GLY A 77 -16.41 21.85 -0.47
CA GLY A 77 -17.48 20.86 -0.30
C GLY A 77 -17.05 19.70 0.60
N ALA A 78 -15.80 19.23 0.47
CA ALA A 78 -15.23 18.20 1.33
C ALA A 78 -15.10 18.64 2.79
N ARG A 79 -15.01 19.95 3.07
CA ARG A 79 -14.96 20.46 4.46
C ARG A 79 -16.21 20.10 5.25
N GLY A 80 -17.39 20.15 4.63
CA GLY A 80 -18.65 19.76 5.28
C GLY A 80 -18.67 18.28 5.64
N GLU A 81 -18.27 17.42 4.69
CA GLU A 81 -18.17 15.97 4.89
C GLU A 81 -17.10 15.61 5.93
N LEU A 82 -15.92 16.26 5.89
CA LEU A 82 -14.85 16.06 6.88
C LEU A 82 -15.34 16.35 8.30
N LEU A 83 -16.13 17.42 8.50
CA LEU A 83 -16.69 17.75 9.82
C LEU A 83 -17.74 16.73 10.30
N GLN A 84 -18.36 15.99 9.41
CA GLN A 84 -19.26 14.88 9.76
C GLN A 84 -18.48 13.57 9.98
N LEU A 85 -17.43 13.34 9.19
CA LEU A 85 -16.69 12.08 9.14
C LEU A 85 -15.49 12.01 10.09
N TRP A 86 -15.00 13.11 10.67
CA TRP A 86 -13.80 13.06 11.52
C TRP A 86 -13.99 12.20 12.78
N ARG A 87 -15.19 12.19 13.38
CA ARG A 87 -15.50 11.34 14.55
C ARG A 87 -15.44 9.86 14.19
N PRO A 88 -16.16 9.36 13.18
CA PRO A 88 -16.04 7.96 12.78
C PRO A 88 -14.63 7.64 12.25
N ALA A 89 -13.96 8.54 11.52
CA ALA A 89 -12.60 8.32 11.05
C ALA A 89 -11.59 8.14 12.20
N LEU A 90 -11.71 8.94 13.26
CA LEU A 90 -10.89 8.81 14.46
C LEU A 90 -11.13 7.47 15.16
N LEU A 91 -12.39 7.08 15.33
CA LEU A 91 -12.76 5.80 15.94
C LEU A 91 -12.23 4.62 15.13
N ILE A 92 -12.39 4.64 13.80
CA ILE A 92 -11.87 3.61 12.89
C ILE A 92 -10.36 3.53 13.00
N THR A 93 -9.67 4.67 12.98
CA THR A 93 -8.20 4.71 13.10
C THR A 93 -7.74 4.12 14.42
N MET A 94 -8.38 4.46 15.52
CA MET A 94 -8.03 3.93 16.83
C MET A 94 -8.29 2.42 16.92
N ALA A 95 -9.41 1.94 16.36
CA ALA A 95 -9.69 0.51 16.26
C ALA A 95 -8.64 -0.22 15.40
N LEU A 96 -8.24 0.34 14.26
CA LEU A 96 -7.20 -0.21 13.38
C LEU A 96 -5.83 -0.26 14.07
N VAL A 97 -5.46 0.77 14.82
CA VAL A 97 -4.20 0.78 15.59
C VAL A 97 -4.23 -0.29 16.67
N MET A 98 -5.30 -0.35 17.47
CA MET A 98 -5.42 -1.35 18.54
C MET A 98 -5.40 -2.78 18.00
N THR A 99 -6.19 -3.06 16.97
CA THR A 99 -6.21 -4.37 16.31
C THR A 99 -4.88 -4.69 15.62
N GLY A 100 -4.24 -3.71 14.98
CA GLY A 100 -2.90 -3.85 14.40
C GLY A 100 -1.85 -4.24 15.43
N VAL A 101 -1.84 -3.61 16.61
CA VAL A 101 -0.95 -4.00 17.72
C VAL A 101 -1.24 -5.42 18.18
N MET A 102 -2.51 -5.77 18.40
CA MET A 102 -2.89 -7.13 18.82
C MET A 102 -2.46 -8.18 17.81
N VAL A 103 -2.78 -7.98 16.52
CA VAL A 103 -2.43 -8.89 15.43
C VAL A 103 -0.93 -8.97 15.25
N GLY A 104 -0.19 -7.85 15.36
CA GLY A 104 1.27 -7.82 15.26
C GLY A 104 1.92 -8.65 16.37
N LEU A 105 1.52 -8.44 17.63
CA LEU A 105 2.05 -9.22 18.77
C LEU A 105 1.70 -10.71 18.69
N TRP A 106 0.47 -11.04 18.27
CA TRP A 106 0.06 -12.42 18.06
C TRP A 106 0.86 -13.05 16.92
N SER A 107 0.95 -12.40 15.77
CA SER A 107 1.69 -12.90 14.61
C SER A 107 3.16 -13.12 14.94
N SER A 108 3.79 -12.20 15.69
CA SER A 108 5.17 -12.39 16.17
C SER A 108 5.32 -13.67 17.00
N ARG A 109 4.38 -13.95 17.93
CA ARG A 109 4.44 -15.16 18.75
C ARG A 109 4.11 -16.44 17.98
N LEU A 110 3.10 -16.41 17.11
CA LEU A 110 2.65 -17.58 16.34
C LEU A 110 3.64 -17.93 15.23
N LEU A 111 4.12 -16.93 14.49
CA LEU A 111 4.96 -17.12 13.30
C LEU A 111 6.46 -16.95 13.58
N LYS A 112 6.84 -16.61 14.81
CA LYS A 112 8.23 -16.40 15.25
C LYS A 112 8.98 -15.36 14.42
N ILE A 113 8.27 -14.33 13.97
CA ILE A 113 8.85 -13.18 13.27
C ILE A 113 9.21 -12.08 14.27
N ASP A 114 10.19 -11.25 13.91
CA ASP A 114 10.65 -10.11 14.72
C ASP A 114 9.46 -9.21 15.15
N PRO A 115 9.32 -8.87 16.45
CA PRO A 115 8.20 -8.09 16.95
C PRO A 115 8.04 -6.72 16.29
N VAL A 116 9.16 -6.05 15.96
CA VAL A 116 9.12 -4.73 15.32
C VAL A 116 8.57 -4.86 13.90
N THR A 117 9.06 -5.84 13.15
CA THR A 117 8.56 -6.19 11.82
C THR A 117 7.06 -6.51 11.84
N ALA A 118 6.62 -7.33 12.79
CA ALA A 118 5.23 -7.75 12.93
C ALA A 118 4.30 -6.58 13.29
N LEU A 119 4.72 -5.75 14.26
CA LEU A 119 3.96 -4.57 14.69
C LEU A 119 3.85 -3.55 13.57
N LEU A 120 4.97 -3.17 12.94
CA LEU A 120 4.98 -2.20 11.85
C LEU A 120 4.25 -2.74 10.62
N GLY A 121 4.36 -4.04 10.31
CA GLY A 121 3.64 -4.69 9.22
C GLY A 121 2.12 -4.77 9.44
N ALA A 122 1.68 -4.97 10.69
CA ALA A 122 0.26 -5.02 11.05
C ALA A 122 -0.36 -3.64 11.24
N ALA A 123 0.42 -2.62 11.61
CA ALA A 123 -0.07 -1.27 11.85
C ALA A 123 -0.71 -0.65 10.58
N PRO A 124 -1.86 0.02 10.71
CA PRO A 124 -2.46 0.74 9.58
C PRO A 124 -1.54 1.88 9.13
N GLY A 125 -1.41 2.07 7.82
CA GLY A 125 -0.52 3.08 7.26
C GLY A 125 -0.14 2.78 5.81
N GLY A 126 0.58 3.71 5.18
CA GLY A 126 1.14 3.49 3.85
C GLY A 126 2.42 2.67 3.89
N ILE A 127 2.67 1.89 2.83
CA ILE A 127 3.92 1.13 2.62
C ILE A 127 5.12 2.04 2.89
N THR A 128 5.04 3.30 2.42
CA THR A 128 6.19 4.18 2.54
C THR A 128 6.56 4.54 3.97
N GLY A 129 5.63 5.16 4.69
CA GLY A 129 5.91 5.66 6.03
C GLY A 129 6.34 4.53 6.95
N MET A 130 5.70 3.37 6.86
CA MET A 130 6.00 2.23 7.72
C MET A 130 7.35 1.59 7.39
N SER A 131 7.73 1.50 6.12
CA SER A 131 9.05 0.96 5.77
C SER A 131 10.19 1.89 6.12
N LEU A 132 9.98 3.22 6.16
CA LEU A 132 10.98 4.18 6.67
C LEU A 132 11.24 3.97 8.15
N VAL A 133 10.17 3.90 8.95
CA VAL A 133 10.29 3.60 10.38
C VAL A 133 10.94 2.24 10.60
N GLY A 134 10.59 1.25 9.76
CA GLY A 134 11.25 -0.05 9.78
C GLY A 134 12.74 0.02 9.44
N GLU A 135 13.14 0.88 8.49
CA GLU A 135 14.53 1.06 8.07
C GLU A 135 15.39 1.61 9.22
N GLU A 136 14.87 2.57 9.98
CA GLU A 136 15.52 3.09 11.20
C GLU A 136 15.75 1.98 12.25
N MET A 137 14.96 0.92 12.19
CA MET A 137 15.03 -0.25 13.07
C MET A 137 15.70 -1.47 12.41
N GLY A 138 16.24 -1.33 11.20
CA GLY A 138 16.94 -2.41 10.47
C GLY A 138 16.03 -3.47 9.82
N VAL A 139 14.72 -3.22 9.73
CA VAL A 139 13.70 -4.17 9.21
C VAL A 139 12.85 -3.58 8.07
N GLY A 140 13.29 -2.47 7.47
CA GLY A 140 12.51 -1.70 6.49
C GLY A 140 12.05 -2.50 5.28
N ALA A 141 12.93 -3.32 4.71
CA ALA A 141 12.60 -4.20 3.60
C ALA A 141 11.48 -5.20 3.94
N ALA A 142 11.54 -5.85 5.10
CA ALA A 142 10.53 -6.81 5.53
C ALA A 142 9.17 -6.13 5.77
N VAL A 143 9.18 -4.94 6.38
CA VAL A 143 7.96 -4.13 6.56
C VAL A 143 7.36 -3.71 5.23
N ALA A 144 8.19 -3.27 4.27
CA ALA A 144 7.73 -2.93 2.92
C ALA A 144 7.03 -4.12 2.23
N THR A 145 7.62 -5.31 2.34
CA THR A 145 7.05 -6.54 1.78
C THR A 145 5.71 -6.88 2.43
N LEU A 146 5.61 -6.83 3.77
CA LEU A 146 4.34 -7.10 4.47
C LEU A 146 3.24 -6.13 4.03
N HIS A 147 3.54 -4.84 3.93
CA HIS A 147 2.56 -3.85 3.47
C HIS A 147 2.21 -4.00 1.99
N ALA A 148 3.16 -4.41 1.13
CA ALA A 148 2.88 -4.69 -0.27
C ALA A 148 1.91 -5.88 -0.43
N VAL A 149 2.18 -6.99 0.27
CA VAL A 149 1.29 -8.17 0.28
C VAL A 149 -0.08 -7.79 0.86
N ARG A 150 -0.11 -7.02 1.96
CA ARG A 150 -1.35 -6.53 2.56
C ARG A 150 -2.16 -5.66 1.60
N LEU A 151 -1.51 -4.74 0.88
CA LEU A 151 -2.19 -3.90 -0.10
C LEU A 151 -2.83 -4.74 -1.21
N LEU A 152 -2.07 -5.67 -1.79
CA LEU A 152 -2.56 -6.56 -2.84
C LEU A 152 -3.75 -7.41 -2.36
N THR A 153 -3.65 -7.99 -1.16
CA THR A 153 -4.71 -8.81 -0.58
C THR A 153 -5.95 -8.01 -0.24
N VAL A 154 -5.83 -6.83 0.38
CA VAL A 154 -6.96 -5.95 0.70
C VAL A 154 -7.70 -5.50 -0.56
N LEU A 155 -6.98 -5.12 -1.61
CA LEU A 155 -7.60 -4.66 -2.86
C LEU A 155 -8.43 -5.75 -3.57
N VAL A 156 -8.08 -7.02 -3.38
CA VAL A 156 -8.85 -8.16 -3.93
C VAL A 156 -9.96 -8.60 -2.98
N VAL A 157 -9.67 -8.73 -1.70
CA VAL A 157 -10.58 -9.32 -0.71
C VAL A 157 -11.70 -8.35 -0.33
N LEU A 158 -11.39 -7.07 -0.11
CA LEU A 158 -12.36 -6.10 0.40
C LEU A 158 -13.57 -5.92 -0.53
N PRO A 159 -13.41 -5.75 -1.86
CA PRO A 159 -14.57 -5.67 -2.76
C PRO A 159 -15.45 -6.92 -2.74
N LEU A 160 -14.84 -8.11 -2.63
CA LEU A 160 -15.58 -9.38 -2.53
C LEU A 160 -16.40 -9.44 -1.25
N VAL A 161 -15.79 -9.06 -0.12
CA VAL A 161 -16.48 -9.01 1.18
C VAL A 161 -17.63 -8.02 1.13
N VAL A 162 -17.43 -6.81 0.60
CA VAL A 162 -18.49 -5.81 0.46
C VAL A 162 -19.65 -6.35 -0.38
N ARG A 163 -19.35 -6.96 -1.53
CA ARG A 163 -20.38 -7.56 -2.39
C ARG A 163 -21.16 -8.65 -1.67
N LEU A 164 -20.49 -9.52 -0.93
CA LEU A 164 -21.14 -10.59 -0.15
C LEU A 164 -22.03 -10.02 0.95
N VAL A 165 -21.56 -9.03 1.70
CA VAL A 165 -22.34 -8.39 2.77
C VAL A 165 -23.59 -7.73 2.21
N LEU A 166 -23.48 -7.01 1.08
CA LEU A 166 -24.62 -6.37 0.43
C LEU A 166 -25.62 -7.38 -0.15
N LEU A 167 -25.17 -8.55 -0.59
CA LEU A 167 -26.06 -9.64 -1.03
C LEU A 167 -26.82 -10.28 0.14
N VAL A 168 -26.20 -10.36 1.32
CA VAL A 168 -26.79 -10.94 2.54
C VAL A 168 -27.69 -9.94 3.28
N ALA A 169 -27.51 -8.63 3.05
CA ALA A 169 -28.35 -7.58 3.60
C ALA A 169 -29.30 -6.97 2.54
N PRO A 170 -30.33 -7.70 2.05
CA PRO A 170 -31.30 -7.15 1.12
C PRO A 170 -32.20 -6.14 1.87
N GLY A 171 -31.88 -4.85 1.82
CA GLY A 171 -32.75 -3.86 2.48
C GLY A 171 -32.35 -2.38 2.58
N GLN A 172 -31.40 -1.85 1.80
CA GLN A 172 -31.10 -0.39 1.84
C GLN A 172 -31.00 0.27 0.45
N ASN A 173 -31.85 -0.14 -0.49
CA ASN A 173 -32.17 0.66 -1.68
C ASN A 173 -33.65 1.10 -1.61
N SER A 174 -33.92 2.22 -0.93
CA SER A 174 -35.13 3.05 -1.08
C SER A 174 -34.96 4.31 -0.19
N GLY A 175 -34.64 5.46 -0.79
CA GLY A 175 -34.52 6.75 -0.11
C GLY A 175 -33.75 7.76 -0.94
#